data_AF-A0A1G4KL73-F1
#
_entry.id   AF-A0A1G4KL73-F1
#
_cell.length_a   1.000
_cell.length_b   1.000
_cell.length_c   1.000
_cell.angle_alpha   90.00
_cell.angle_beta   90.00
_cell.angle_gamma   90.00
#
_symmetry.space_group_name_H-M   'P 1'
#
loop_
_entity.id
_entity.type
_entity.pdbx_description
1 polymer ?
#
loop_
_entity_poly.entity_id
_entity_poly.type
_entity_poly.pdbx_seq_one_letter_code
_entity_poly.pdbx_strand_id
1 'polypeptide(L)'
;MRGSPRSVQELLYQKLMESPGFHRFVRRIYYRINGLQEPMGNDSLPHAGQNFRPTALQKFKAFRVLFWDEMRSVVGLERRFNKRF
;
A
#
# COMPACT_ATOMS: atom_id res chain seq x y z
N MET A 1 -6.00 -11.86 28.36
CA MET A 1 -5.77 -13.11 27.60
C MET A 1 -7.05 -13.46 26.87
N ARG A 2 -7.18 -13.13 25.57
CA ARG A 2 -8.33 -13.58 24.77
C ARG A 2 -8.15 -15.07 24.50
N GLY A 3 -9.15 -15.88 24.83
CA GLY A 3 -9.11 -17.32 24.59
C GLY A 3 -8.94 -17.64 23.10
N SER A 4 -8.45 -18.85 22.81
CA SER A 4 -8.30 -19.31 21.43
C SER A 4 -9.62 -19.17 20.67
N PRO A 5 -9.63 -18.61 19.44
CA PRO A 5 -10.86 -18.33 18.71
C PRO A 5 -11.64 -19.63 18.46
N ARG A 6 -12.96 -19.59 18.70
CA ARG A 6 -13.83 -20.77 18.55
C ARG A 6 -14.19 -21.04 17.07
N SER A 7 -13.99 -20.06 16.18
CA SER A 7 -14.22 -20.21 14.73
C SER A 7 -13.34 -19.30 13.87
N VAL A 8 -13.22 -19.61 12.56
CA VAL A 8 -12.53 -18.77 11.57
C VAL A 8 -13.17 -17.39 11.46
N GLN A 9 -14.50 -17.32 11.58
CA GLN A 9 -15.23 -16.05 11.57
C GLN A 9 -14.85 -15.17 12.77
N GLU A 10 -14.71 -15.78 13.95
CA GLU A 10 -14.28 -15.05 15.15
C GLU A 10 -12.83 -14.57 15.02
N LEU A 11 -11.95 -15.37 14.40
CA LEU A 11 -10.58 -14.97 14.11
C LEU A 11 -10.54 -13.77 13.15
N LEU A 12 -11.30 -13.81 12.05
CA LEU A 12 -11.38 -12.71 11.08
C LEU A 12 -11.98 -11.46 11.72
N TYR A 13 -13.01 -11.61 12.56
CA TYR A 13 -13.59 -10.51 13.32
C TYR A 13 -12.58 -9.88 14.27
N GLN A 14 -11.83 -10.70 15.02
CA GLN A 14 -10.76 -10.21 15.89
C GLN A 14 -9.68 -9.48 15.10
N LYS A 15 -9.24 -10.02 13.96
CA LYS A 15 -8.26 -9.36 13.09
C LYS A 15 -8.77 -8.04 12.53
N LEU A 16 -10.05 -7.96 12.20
CA LEU A 16 -10.68 -6.71 11.75
C LEU A 16 -10.74 -5.67 12.88
N MET A 17 -11.10 -6.09 14.09
CA MET A 17 -11.13 -5.25 15.29
C MET A 17 -9.75 -4.88 15.84
N GLU A 18 -8.68 -5.57 15.44
CA GLU A 18 -7.30 -5.19 15.76
C GLU A 18 -6.66 -4.29 14.68
N SER A 19 -7.24 -4.24 13.48
CA SER A 19 -6.66 -3.52 12.35
C SER A 19 -6.78 -2.00 12.51
N PRO A 20 -5.67 -1.25 12.64
CA PRO A 20 -5.72 0.21 12.74
C PRO A 20 -6.27 0.86 11.46
N GLY A 21 -6.08 0.23 10.30
CA GLY A 21 -6.61 0.71 9.01
C GLY A 21 -8.13 0.63 8.97
N PHE A 22 -8.72 -0.45 9.49
CA PHE A 22 -10.17 -0.58 9.58
C PHE A 22 -10.79 0.49 10.48
N HIS A 23 -10.16 0.80 11.61
CA HIS A 23 -10.62 1.87 12.51
C HIS A 23 -10.56 3.25 11.85
N ARG A 24 -9.52 3.54 11.06
CA ARG A 24 -9.43 4.79 10.27
C ARG A 24 -10.56 4.88 9.25
N PHE A 25 -10.86 3.76 8.58
CA PHE A 25 -11.95 3.71 7.60
C PHE A 25 -13.32 3.98 8.23
N VAL A 26 -13.64 3.28 9.33
CA VAL A 26 -14.90 3.51 10.07
C VAL A 26 -14.99 4.94 10.57
N ARG A 27 -13.89 5.49 11.09
CA ARG A 27 -13.81 6.88 11.55
C ARG A 27 -14.08 7.88 10.41
N ARG A 28 -13.52 7.64 9.22
CA ARG A 28 -13.77 8.46 8.03
C ARG A 28 -15.23 8.42 7.59
N ILE A 29 -15.86 7.24 7.62
CA ILE A 29 -17.31 7.11 7.33
C ILE A 29 -18.13 7.86 8.38
N TYR A 30 -17.81 7.68 9.66
CA TYR A 30 -18.49 8.35 10.75
C TYR A 30 -18.45 9.87 10.59
N TYR A 31 -17.28 10.45 10.31
CA TYR A 31 -17.17 11.89 10.08
C TYR A 31 -17.89 12.34 8.83
N ARG A 32 -17.85 11.55 7.75
CA ARG A 32 -18.56 11.86 6.50
C ARG A 32 -20.07 11.88 6.67
N ILE A 33 -20.65 10.95 7.43
CA ILE A 33 -22.09 10.89 7.70
C ILE A 33 -22.51 12.03 8.64
N ASN A 34 -21.70 12.31 9.67
CA ASN A 34 -22.02 13.34 10.65
C ASN A 34 -21.64 14.77 10.21
N GLY A 35 -21.11 14.95 9.00
CA GLY A 35 -20.69 16.27 8.50
C GLY A 35 -19.58 16.95 9.31
N LEU A 36 -18.86 16.17 10.12
CA LEU A 36 -17.77 16.66 10.95
C LEU A 36 -16.49 16.71 10.12
N GLN A 37 -15.66 17.74 10.33
CA GLN A 37 -14.35 17.79 9.72
C GLN A 37 -13.44 16.77 10.42
N GLU A 38 -12.89 15.83 9.63
CA GLU A 38 -11.90 14.89 10.11
C GLU A 38 -10.68 15.68 10.62
N PRO A 39 -10.20 15.44 11.86
CA PRO A 39 -9.00 16.12 12.33
C PRO A 39 -7.87 15.71 11.39
N MET A 40 -7.40 16.66 10.56
CA MET A 40 -6.32 16.45 9.61
C MET A 40 -5.14 15.89 10.38
N GLY A 41 -4.95 14.57 10.28
CA GLY A 41 -3.86 13.88 10.93
C GLY A 41 -2.57 14.22 10.20
N ASN A 42 -1.95 15.35 10.54
CA ASN A 42 -0.58 15.73 10.18
C ASN A 42 -0.16 15.32 8.77
N ASP A 43 -0.80 15.89 7.75
CA ASP A 43 -0.24 15.95 6.39
C ASP A 43 0.79 17.08 6.25
N SER A 44 1.56 17.36 7.30
CA SER A 44 2.81 18.09 7.17
C SER A 44 3.90 17.11 6.73
N LEU A 45 3.87 16.72 5.45
CA LEU A 45 5.07 16.28 4.76
C LEU A 45 5.96 17.53 4.59
N PRO A 46 7.10 17.65 5.27
CA PRO A 46 8.04 18.70 4.94
C PRO A 46 8.64 18.38 3.58
N HIS A 47 8.13 19.08 2.56
CA HIS A 47 8.56 19.01 1.17
C HIS A 47 9.88 19.76 0.98
N ALA A 48 10.95 19.31 1.63
CA ALA A 48 12.27 19.90 1.48
C ALA A 48 13.38 18.84 1.69
N GLY A 49 13.93 18.32 0.59
CA GLY A 49 15.29 17.76 0.57
C GLY A 49 15.49 16.26 0.80
N GLN A 50 14.46 15.41 0.81
CA GLN A 50 14.67 13.97 1.01
C GLN A 50 15.08 13.27 -0.28
N ASN A 51 16.31 12.78 -0.32
CA ASN A 51 16.80 11.78 -1.27
C ASN A 51 15.70 10.75 -1.56
N PHE A 52 15.36 10.56 -2.85
CA PHE A 52 14.28 9.66 -3.27
C PHE A 52 14.47 8.26 -2.68
N ARG A 53 13.65 7.90 -1.69
CA ARG A 53 13.63 6.56 -1.09
C ARG A 53 12.44 5.80 -1.67
N PRO A 54 12.68 4.89 -2.64
CA PRO A 54 11.57 4.19 -3.28
C PRO A 54 10.83 3.30 -2.28
N THR A 55 9.50 3.38 -2.30
CA THR A 55 8.64 2.52 -1.48
C THR A 55 8.69 1.07 -1.98
N ALA A 56 8.31 0.11 -1.13
CA ALA A 56 8.31 -1.31 -1.50
C ALA A 56 7.48 -1.60 -2.77
N LEU A 57 6.35 -0.92 -2.92
CA LEU A 57 5.50 -1.01 -4.12
C LEU A 57 6.21 -0.49 -5.37
N GLN A 58 6.97 0.60 -5.26
CA GLN A 58 7.75 1.16 -6.36
C GLN A 58 8.88 0.20 -6.77
N LYS A 59 9.57 -0.42 -5.80
CA LYS A 59 10.60 -1.44 -6.06
C LYS A 59 10.02 -2.66 -6.76
N PHE A 60 8.87 -3.16 -6.30
CA PHE A 60 8.19 -4.29 -6.95
C PHE A 60 7.76 -3.97 -8.38
N LYS A 61 7.22 -2.76 -8.60
CA LYS A 61 6.85 -2.31 -9.95
C LYS A 61 8.07 -2.22 -10.86
N ALA A 62 9.19 -1.68 -10.37
CA ALA A 62 10.45 -1.61 -11.12
C ALA A 62 10.97 -3.00 -11.46
N PHE A 63 11.00 -3.92 -10.49
CA PHE A 63 11.40 -5.32 -10.71
C PHE A 63 10.55 -5.98 -11.80
N ARG A 64 9.22 -5.87 -11.73
CA ARG A 64 8.31 -6.48 -12.71
C ARG A 64 8.55 -5.95 -14.12
N VAL A 65 8.82 -4.65 -14.24
CA VAL A 65 9.09 -4.01 -15.53
C VAL A 65 10.42 -4.50 -16.13
N LEU A 66 11.49 -4.59 -15.31
CA LEU A 66 12.79 -5.11 -15.75
C LEU A 66 12.70 -6.58 -16.13
N PHE A 67 12.06 -7.41 -15.30
CA PHE A 67 11.86 -8.83 -15.56
C PHE A 67 11.16 -9.07 -16.90
N TRP A 68 10.12 -8.28 -17.21
CA TRP A 68 9.42 -8.41 -18.47
C TRP A 68 10.26 -7.97 -19.69
N ASP A 69 11.13 -6.99 -19.50
CA ASP A 69 12.06 -6.56 -20.56
C ASP A 69 13.14 -7.62 -20.83
N GLU A 70 13.67 -8.26 -19.78
CA GLU A 70 14.61 -9.37 -19.91
C GLU A 70 13.97 -10.60 -20.55
N MET A 71 12.76 -10.97 -20.14
CA MET A 71 12.02 -12.07 -20.75
C MET A 71 11.78 -11.85 -22.25
N ARG A 72 11.47 -10.62 -22.65
CA ARG A 72 11.35 -10.26 -24.08
C ARG A 72 12.65 -10.47 -24.83
N SER A 73 13.78 -10.06 -24.23
CA SER A 73 15.11 -10.30 -24.80
C SER A 73 15.40 -11.78 -25.02
N VAL A 74 14.99 -12.65 -24.10
CA VAL A 74 15.22 -14.10 -24.20
C VAL A 74 14.39 -14.71 -25.33
N VAL A 75 13.19 -14.19 -25.56
CA VAL A 75 12.28 -14.63 -26.64
C VAL A 75 12.61 -13.96 -28.00
N GLY A 76 13.71 -13.21 -28.09
CA GLY A 76 14.15 -12.57 -29.34
C GLY A 76 13.38 -11.29 -29.72
N LEU A 77 12.62 -10.72 -28.80
CA LEU A 77 11.95 -9.43 -28.97
C LEU A 77 12.88 -8.29 -28.54
N GLU A 78 12.84 -7.15 -29.24
CA GLU A 78 13.65 -5.98 -28.88
C GLU A 78 13.36 -5.50 -27.44
N ARG A 79 14.43 -5.30 -26.66
CA ARG A 79 14.38 -4.64 -25.36
C ARG A 79 13.89 -3.21 -25.50
N ARG A 80 12.96 -2.78 -24.64
CA ARG A 80 12.42 -1.42 -24.65
C ARG A 80 13.36 -0.40 -24.02
N PHE A 81 14.21 -0.82 -23.08
CA PHE A 81 15.08 0.10 -22.34
C PHE A 81 16.38 0.48 -23.06
N ASN A 82 16.72 -0.15 -24.19
CA ASN A 82 18.00 0.07 -24.88
C ASN A 82 18.01 1.24 -25.88
N LYS A 83 16.91 2.03 -25.99
CA LYS A 83 16.76 3.08 -27.02
C LYS A 83 17.10 4.51 -26.56
N ARG A 84 17.44 4.75 -25.29
CA ARG A 84 17.81 6.09 -24.80
C ARG A 84 18.80 6.00 -23.62
N PHE A 85 20.08 6.06 -23.96
CA PHE A 85 21.11 6.76 -23.18
C PHE A 85 21.91 7.61 -24.16
#